data_AF-A0A536VRP2-F1
#
_entry.id   AF-A0A536VRP2-F1
#
_cell.length_a   1.000
_cell.length_b   1.000
_cell.length_c   1.000
_cell.angle_alpha   90.00
_cell.angle_beta   90.00
_cell.angle_gamma   90.00
#
_symmetry.space_group_name_H-M   'P 1'
#
loop_
_entity.id
_entity.type
_entity.pdbx_description
1 polymer ?
#
loop_
_entity_poly.entity_id
_entity_poly.type
_entity_poly.pdbx_seq_one_letter_code
_entity_poly.pdbx_strand_id
1 'polypeptide(L)'
;MSAVEVNFDGLPGPTHNYSGLSEGNLASERNRNLVADPRQAALQGLAKMKALADAGYAQAVLPPHERPAVDALRALGFAGSGGSAVSDGAVIARAAREAPQLLAACSSAAAMWVANAATVSPSSDTADGRVHFTPANLASHFHRALETPTTTRILRAIFNDPEKFAVHEPLPATAQFGDEGAANHMRFAAGTATPGLELFVYGRVS
;
A
#
# COMPACT_ATOMS: atom_id res chain seq x y z
N MET A 1 -20.14 -14.12 -19.90
CA MET A 1 -19.23 -14.50 -18.79
C MET A 1 -19.78 -13.93 -17.50
N SER A 2 -19.60 -14.63 -16.37
CA SER A 2 -19.87 -14.09 -15.03
C SER A 2 -18.57 -13.56 -14.43
N ALA A 3 -18.61 -12.38 -13.81
CA ALA A 3 -17.52 -11.81 -13.02
C ALA A 3 -18.03 -11.55 -11.60
N VAL A 4 -17.13 -11.49 -10.63
CA VAL A 4 -17.46 -11.21 -9.23
C VAL A 4 -16.45 -10.19 -8.73
N GLU A 5 -16.91 -9.23 -7.93
CA GLU A 5 -16.01 -8.35 -7.20
C GLU A 5 -15.33 -9.12 -6.06
N VAL A 6 -14.01 -9.02 -5.99
CA VAL A 6 -13.21 -9.69 -4.95
C VAL A 6 -12.55 -8.64 -4.09
N ASN A 7 -12.82 -8.67 -2.78
CA ASN A 7 -12.17 -7.81 -1.82
C ASN A 7 -10.77 -8.35 -1.51
N PHE A 8 -9.73 -7.56 -1.75
CA PHE A 8 -8.38 -7.85 -1.28
C PHE A 8 -8.08 -6.90 -0.12
N ASP A 9 -7.91 -7.46 1.07
CA ASP A 9 -7.66 -6.68 2.27
C ASP A 9 -6.19 -6.74 2.70
N GLY A 10 -5.64 -5.62 3.18
CA GLY A 10 -4.29 -5.58 3.72
C GLY A 10 -4.25 -6.14 5.15
N LEU A 11 -3.38 -7.11 5.39
CA LEU A 11 -3.10 -7.60 6.73
C LEU A 11 -2.21 -6.59 7.48
N PRO A 12 -2.63 -6.04 8.64
CA PRO A 12 -1.77 -5.18 9.45
C PRO A 12 -0.43 -5.84 9.81
N GLY A 13 0.66 -5.10 9.58
CA GLY A 13 2.02 -5.57 9.87
C GLY A 13 2.39 -5.50 11.35
N PRO A 14 3.43 -6.24 11.77
CA PRO A 14 3.85 -6.32 13.18
C PRO A 14 4.42 -5.01 13.74
N THR A 15 4.77 -4.06 12.88
CA THR A 15 5.28 -2.74 13.27
C THR A 15 4.19 -1.66 13.34
N HIS A 16 2.91 -2.05 13.33
CA HIS A 16 1.79 -1.11 13.46
C HIS A 16 1.98 -0.18 14.66
N ASN A 17 1.89 1.12 14.42
CA ASN A 17 2.14 2.16 15.40
C ASN A 17 1.37 3.45 15.05
N TYR A 18 1.29 4.38 16.01
CA TYR A 18 0.69 5.70 15.80
C TYR A 18 1.76 6.80 15.77
N SER A 19 2.48 6.90 14.65
CA SER A 19 3.57 7.89 14.48
C SER A 19 3.10 9.28 13.99
N GLY A 20 1.83 9.43 13.61
CA GLY A 20 1.27 10.71 13.17
C GLY A 20 1.95 11.31 11.94
N LEU A 21 2.24 10.47 10.93
CA LEU A 21 3.11 10.76 9.77
C LEU A 21 2.37 11.35 8.56
N SER A 22 1.04 11.28 8.53
CA SER A 22 0.21 11.81 7.44
C SER A 22 -0.37 13.16 7.85
N GLU A 23 0.29 14.24 7.44
CA GLU A 23 -0.23 15.61 7.60
C GLU A 23 -1.53 15.78 6.80
N GLY A 24 -2.55 16.38 7.41
CA GLY A 24 -3.91 16.50 6.84
C GLY A 24 -4.82 15.31 7.16
N ASN A 25 -4.28 14.19 7.66
CA ASN A 25 -5.08 13.11 8.22
C ASN A 25 -5.27 13.33 9.74
N LEU A 26 -6.42 13.91 10.09
CA LEU A 26 -6.76 14.24 11.48
C LEU A 26 -6.69 13.04 12.44
N ALA A 27 -6.99 11.82 11.97
CA ALA A 27 -6.91 10.62 12.82
C ALA A 27 -5.45 10.22 13.09
N SER A 28 -4.58 10.33 12.09
CA SER A 28 -3.13 10.12 12.24
C SER A 28 -2.53 11.13 13.23
N GLU A 29 -2.89 12.41 13.09
CA GLU A 29 -2.39 13.49 13.95
C GLU A 29 -2.87 13.35 15.41
N ARG A 30 -4.17 13.11 15.62
CA ARG A 30 -4.77 13.02 16.96
C ARG A 30 -4.29 11.84 17.79
N ASN A 31 -3.95 10.73 17.14
CA ASN A 31 -3.51 9.50 17.82
C ASN A 31 -1.98 9.39 17.94
N ARG A 32 -1.23 10.42 17.54
CA ARG A 32 0.24 10.41 17.60
C ARG A 32 0.72 10.04 19.02
N ASN A 33 1.71 9.14 19.09
CA ASN A 33 2.33 8.65 20.32
C ASN A 33 1.44 7.80 21.23
N LEU A 34 0.24 7.39 20.80
CA LEU A 34 -0.50 6.35 21.50
C LEU A 34 0.21 5.00 21.36
N VAL A 35 0.01 4.14 22.37
CA VAL A 35 0.49 2.75 22.33
C VAL A 35 -0.42 1.96 21.39
N ALA A 36 0.17 1.34 20.37
CA ALA A 36 -0.53 0.46 19.44
C ALA A 36 -0.48 -1.00 19.90
N ASP A 37 -1.48 -1.79 19.50
CA ASP A 37 -1.49 -3.25 19.64
C ASP A 37 -1.51 -3.88 18.23
N PRO A 38 -0.33 -4.18 17.64
CA PRO A 38 -0.24 -4.76 16.29
C PRO A 38 -1.00 -6.08 16.15
N ARG A 39 -1.01 -6.91 17.21
CA ARG A 39 -1.70 -8.19 17.20
C ARG A 39 -3.21 -7.97 17.16
N GLN A 40 -3.73 -7.09 18.01
CA GLN A 40 -5.15 -6.77 18.02
C GLN A 40 -5.58 -6.14 16.69
N ALA A 41 -4.79 -5.24 16.10
CA ALA A 41 -5.07 -4.67 14.78
C ALA A 41 -5.17 -5.76 13.70
N ALA A 42 -4.23 -6.70 13.66
CA ALA A 42 -4.27 -7.83 12.74
C ALA A 42 -5.50 -8.73 12.96
N LEU A 43 -5.83 -9.05 14.21
CA LEU A 43 -7.00 -9.87 14.55
C LEU A 43 -8.32 -9.20 14.18
N GLN A 44 -8.44 -7.87 14.36
CA GLN A 44 -9.61 -7.10 13.94
C GLN A 44 -9.78 -7.13 12.42
N GLY A 45 -8.68 -6.94 11.67
CA GLY A 45 -8.68 -7.05 10.20
C GLY A 45 -9.13 -8.45 9.74
N LEU A 46 -8.53 -9.50 10.30
CA LEU A 46 -8.87 -10.89 9.97
C LEU A 46 -10.32 -11.24 10.33
N ALA A 47 -10.84 -10.76 11.46
CA ALA A 47 -12.23 -10.97 11.85
C ALA A 47 -13.20 -10.37 10.81
N LYS A 48 -12.92 -9.15 10.34
CA LYS A 48 -13.70 -8.51 9.27
C LYS A 48 -13.65 -9.31 7.97
N MET A 49 -12.45 -9.66 7.50
CA MET A 49 -12.26 -10.43 6.27
C MET A 49 -13.04 -11.74 6.33
N LYS A 50 -12.94 -12.48 7.45
CA LYS A 50 -13.64 -13.74 7.64
C LYS A 50 -15.15 -13.57 7.68
N ALA A 51 -15.66 -12.53 8.34
CA ALA A 51 -17.09 -12.25 8.39
C ALA A 51 -17.69 -11.99 6.98
N LEU A 52 -16.98 -11.25 6.13
CA LEU A 52 -17.41 -11.02 4.74
C LEU A 52 -17.35 -12.30 3.90
N ALA A 53 -16.26 -13.07 4.04
CA ALA A 53 -16.14 -14.37 3.38
C ALA A 53 -17.28 -15.32 3.78
N ASP A 54 -17.63 -15.39 5.07
CA ASP A 54 -18.71 -16.24 5.59
C ASP A 54 -20.10 -15.78 5.13
N ALA A 55 -20.26 -14.49 4.87
CA ALA A 55 -21.47 -13.93 4.29
C ALA A 55 -21.58 -14.13 2.76
N GLY A 56 -20.58 -14.76 2.13
CA GLY A 56 -20.57 -15.10 0.70
C GLY A 56 -19.92 -14.06 -0.21
N TYR A 57 -19.27 -13.03 0.33
CA TYR A 57 -18.48 -12.08 -0.46
C TYR A 57 -17.10 -12.66 -0.75
N ALA A 58 -16.64 -12.58 -2.00
CA ALA A 58 -15.31 -13.06 -2.36
C ALA A 58 -14.24 -12.20 -1.64
N GLN A 59 -13.34 -12.86 -0.92
CA GLN A 59 -12.36 -12.23 -0.03
C GLN A 59 -10.98 -12.86 -0.22
N ALA A 60 -9.96 -12.01 -0.25
CA ALA A 60 -8.55 -12.35 -0.30
C ALA A 60 -7.74 -11.39 0.59
N VAL A 61 -6.44 -11.65 0.70
CA VAL A 61 -5.53 -10.93 1.60
C VAL A 61 -4.26 -10.52 0.85
N LEU A 62 -3.80 -9.28 1.09
CA LEU A 62 -2.45 -8.82 0.75
C LEU A 62 -1.57 -8.86 2.00
N PRO A 63 -0.34 -9.40 1.91
CA PRO A 63 0.56 -9.50 3.05
C PRO A 63 1.11 -8.12 3.47
N PRO A 64 1.56 -7.97 4.73
CA PRO A 64 2.29 -6.78 5.14
C PRO A 64 3.65 -6.69 4.45
N HIS A 65 4.25 -5.50 4.48
CA HIS A 65 5.59 -5.26 3.95
C HIS A 65 6.68 -5.53 4.98
N GLU A 66 7.91 -5.73 4.51
CA GLU A 66 9.10 -5.74 5.36
C GLU A 66 9.27 -4.39 6.06
N ARG A 67 9.29 -4.42 7.39
CA ARG A 67 9.44 -3.24 8.26
C ARG A 67 10.27 -3.63 9.49
N PRO A 68 11.23 -2.80 9.96
CA PRO A 68 11.65 -1.52 9.39
C PRO A 68 12.27 -1.65 7.98
N ALA A 69 12.04 -0.68 7.10
CA ALA A 69 12.60 -0.64 5.75
C ALA A 69 14.09 -0.25 5.81
N VAL A 70 14.97 -1.24 6.04
CA VAL A 70 16.41 -0.99 6.28
C VAL A 70 17.10 -0.38 5.06
N ASP A 71 16.73 -0.79 3.85
CA ASP A 71 17.29 -0.22 2.62
C ASP A 71 17.02 1.28 2.49
N ALA A 72 15.84 1.74 2.91
CA ALA A 72 15.52 3.16 2.95
C ALA A 72 16.41 3.91 3.96
N LEU A 73 16.65 3.32 5.13
CA LEU A 73 17.58 3.88 6.11
C LEU A 73 19.03 3.93 5.57
N ARG A 74 19.47 2.89 4.84
CA ARG A 74 20.79 2.90 4.19
C ARG A 74 20.89 4.02 3.16
N ALA A 75 19.87 4.20 2.32
CA ALA A 75 19.81 5.28 1.34
C ALA A 75 19.81 6.69 1.99
N LEU A 76 19.28 6.81 3.21
CA LEU A 76 19.34 8.03 4.02
C LEU A 76 20.69 8.23 4.74
N GLY A 77 21.68 7.36 4.51
CA GLY A 77 23.05 7.51 5.02
C GLY A 77 23.33 6.83 6.36
N PHE A 78 22.39 6.06 6.93
CA PHE A 78 22.58 5.39 8.22
C PHE A 78 23.59 4.23 8.15
N ALA A 79 23.99 3.79 6.96
CA ALA A 79 25.09 2.83 6.77
C ALA A 79 26.49 3.41 7.07
N GLY A 80 26.63 4.74 7.13
CA GLY A 80 27.93 5.39 7.29
C GLY A 80 28.77 5.41 6.00
N SER A 81 29.95 6.04 6.05
CA SER A 81 30.83 6.28 4.90
C SER A 81 32.02 5.30 4.78
N GLY A 82 32.08 4.27 5.63
CA GLY A 82 33.15 3.27 5.62
C GLY A 82 32.75 2.03 4.82
N GLY A 83 33.60 1.55 3.91
CA GLY A 83 33.33 0.42 3.02
C GLY A 83 33.18 -0.97 3.67
N SER A 84 32.95 -1.04 4.99
CA SER A 84 32.61 -2.29 5.68
C SER A 84 31.10 -2.45 5.75
N ALA A 85 30.60 -3.66 5.48
CA ALA A 85 29.18 -3.96 5.58
C ALA A 85 28.67 -3.73 7.02
N VAL A 86 27.79 -2.74 7.21
CA VAL A 86 27.11 -2.48 8.48
C VAL A 86 25.87 -3.34 8.57
N SER A 87 25.69 -4.06 9.68
CA SER A 87 24.51 -4.91 9.92
C SER A 87 23.21 -4.11 9.98
N ASP A 88 22.08 -4.75 9.65
CA ASP A 88 20.75 -4.12 9.72
C ASP A 88 20.45 -3.58 11.12
N GLY A 89 20.78 -4.35 12.16
CA GLY A 89 20.61 -3.93 13.55
C GLY A 89 21.39 -2.67 13.89
N ALA A 90 22.61 -2.51 13.36
CA ALA A 90 23.40 -1.29 13.57
C ALA A 90 22.81 -0.09 12.82
N VAL A 91 22.31 -0.27 11.60
CA VAL A 91 21.58 0.77 10.84
C VAL A 91 20.34 1.23 11.60
N ILE A 92 19.52 0.29 12.08
CA ILE A 92 18.30 0.58 12.85
C ILE A 92 18.65 1.30 14.16
N ALA A 93 19.62 0.79 14.92
CA ALA A 93 20.03 1.38 16.19
C ALA A 93 20.57 2.81 16.01
N ARG A 94 21.27 3.07 14.90
CA ARG A 94 21.75 4.41 14.57
C ARG A 94 20.59 5.36 14.24
N ALA A 95 19.66 4.93 13.38
CA ALA A 95 18.46 5.70 13.05
C ALA A 95 17.62 6.00 14.31
N ALA A 96 17.48 5.03 15.22
CA ALA A 96 16.77 5.24 16.49
C ALA A 96 17.39 6.34 17.36
N ARG A 97 18.72 6.46 17.38
CA ARG A 97 19.43 7.48 18.18
C ARG A 97 19.47 8.85 17.50
N GLU A 98 19.75 8.87 16.20
CA GLU A 98 20.05 10.10 15.46
C GLU A 98 18.80 10.74 14.83
N ALA A 99 17.81 9.94 14.42
CA ALA A 99 16.61 10.41 13.75
C ALA A 99 15.40 9.46 13.97
N PRO A 100 14.88 9.36 15.21
CA PRO A 100 13.79 8.43 15.55
C PRO A 100 12.52 8.62 14.68
N GLN A 101 12.27 9.84 14.20
CA GLN A 101 11.18 10.14 13.26
C GLN A 101 11.33 9.47 11.89
N LEU A 102 12.57 9.31 11.40
CA LEU A 102 12.84 8.59 10.15
C LEU A 102 12.73 7.07 10.34
N LEU A 103 13.14 6.56 11.50
CA LEU A 103 12.90 5.16 11.86
C LEU A 103 11.40 4.87 11.93
N ALA A 104 10.62 5.75 12.55
CA ALA A 104 9.17 5.64 12.62
C ALA A 104 8.54 5.62 11.22
N ALA A 105 8.96 6.51 10.32
CA ALA A 105 8.52 6.51 8.92
C ALA A 105 8.87 5.21 8.19
N CYS A 106 10.10 4.70 8.36
CA CYS A 106 10.53 3.44 7.76
C CYS A 106 9.89 2.20 8.41
N SER A 107 9.21 2.35 9.55
CA SER A 107 8.57 1.26 10.29
C SER A 107 7.03 1.30 10.22
N SER A 108 6.46 2.21 9.42
CA SER A 108 5.01 2.33 9.30
C SER A 108 4.37 1.07 8.68
N ALA A 109 3.24 0.64 9.26
CA ALA A 109 2.41 -0.43 8.73
C ALA A 109 1.31 0.08 7.76
N ALA A 110 1.48 1.28 7.19
CA ALA A 110 0.49 1.95 6.33
C ALA A 110 0.08 1.13 5.08
N ALA A 111 0.93 0.20 4.62
CA ALA A 111 0.62 -0.72 3.53
C ALA A 111 -0.65 -1.57 3.76
N MET A 112 -1.13 -1.69 5.01
CA MET A 112 -2.43 -2.33 5.30
C MET A 112 -3.62 -1.60 4.64
N TRP A 113 -3.48 -0.30 4.33
CA TRP A 113 -4.49 0.47 3.59
C TRP A 113 -4.32 0.26 2.09
N VAL A 114 -4.81 -0.89 1.64
CA VAL A 114 -4.65 -1.39 0.26
C VAL A 114 -5.58 -0.73 -0.75
N ALA A 115 -6.54 0.08 -0.32
CA ALA A 115 -7.25 1.00 -1.22
C ALA A 115 -6.27 1.95 -1.94
N ASN A 116 -5.10 2.20 -1.36
CA ASN A 116 -4.02 2.97 -1.99
C ASN A 116 -2.97 2.11 -2.69
N ALA A 117 -3.12 0.79 -2.76
CA ALA A 117 -2.07 -0.07 -3.32
C ALA A 117 -1.92 0.13 -4.84
N ALA A 118 -3.04 0.17 -5.54
CA ALA A 118 -3.11 0.32 -6.99
C ALA A 118 -4.49 0.85 -7.40
N THR A 119 -4.60 1.33 -8.63
CA THR A 119 -5.88 1.44 -9.33
C THR A 119 -6.09 0.20 -10.19
N VAL A 120 -7.33 -0.29 -10.26
CA VAL A 120 -7.69 -1.52 -10.98
C VAL A 120 -8.68 -1.19 -12.08
N SER A 121 -8.39 -1.63 -13.30
CA SER A 121 -9.33 -1.59 -14.43
C SER A 121 -9.75 -3.02 -14.80
N PRO A 122 -11.03 -3.39 -14.63
CA PRO A 122 -11.54 -4.71 -14.97
C PRO A 122 -11.44 -5.01 -16.46
N SER A 123 -11.36 -6.30 -16.83
CA SER A 123 -11.29 -6.74 -18.22
C SER A 123 -12.47 -6.34 -19.10
N SER A 124 -13.62 -6.03 -18.51
CA SER A 124 -14.79 -5.52 -19.23
C SER A 124 -14.60 -4.08 -19.74
N ASP A 125 -13.61 -3.37 -19.20
CA ASP A 125 -13.41 -1.94 -19.41
C ASP A 125 -12.09 -1.65 -20.16
N THR A 126 -11.24 -2.67 -20.36
CA THR A 126 -9.93 -2.55 -21.01
C THR A 126 -9.98 -3.00 -22.47
N ALA A 127 -9.15 -2.39 -23.31
CA ALA A 127 -9.16 -2.64 -24.75
C ALA A 127 -8.64 -4.04 -25.14
N ASP A 128 -7.77 -4.65 -24.32
CA ASP A 128 -7.18 -5.96 -24.57
C ASP A 128 -7.88 -7.10 -23.80
N GLY A 129 -8.94 -6.78 -23.03
CA GLY A 129 -9.72 -7.76 -22.28
C GLY A 129 -8.99 -8.37 -21.08
N ARG A 130 -7.90 -7.77 -20.60
CA ARG A 130 -7.21 -8.19 -19.37
C ARG A 130 -7.59 -7.31 -18.19
N VAL A 131 -7.34 -7.78 -16.96
CA VAL A 131 -7.45 -6.94 -15.76
C VAL A 131 -6.14 -6.20 -15.56
N HIS A 132 -6.21 -4.88 -15.46
CA HIS A 132 -5.04 -4.02 -15.34
C HIS A 132 -4.90 -3.50 -13.91
N PHE A 133 -3.67 -3.48 -13.42
CA PHE A 133 -3.28 -2.90 -12.13
C PHE A 133 -2.18 -1.88 -12.37
N THR A 134 -2.40 -0.64 -11.93
CA THR A 134 -1.35 0.40 -11.87
C THR A 134 -1.04 0.69 -10.41
N PRO A 135 0.12 0.24 -9.88
CA PRO A 135 0.53 0.55 -8.52
C PRO A 135 0.63 2.05 -8.30
N ALA A 136 0.11 2.52 -7.16
CA ALA A 136 0.17 3.94 -6.81
C ALA A 136 1.58 4.32 -6.33
N ASN A 137 2.05 5.51 -6.69
CA ASN A 137 3.38 5.98 -6.26
C ASN A 137 3.41 6.56 -4.84
N LEU A 138 2.25 6.98 -4.31
CA LEU A 138 2.09 7.50 -2.95
C LEU A 138 3.09 8.61 -2.60
N ALA A 139 3.45 9.42 -3.60
CA ALA A 139 4.53 10.40 -3.52
C ALA A 139 4.25 11.53 -2.51
N SER A 140 3.01 11.68 -2.06
CA SER A 140 2.57 12.69 -1.09
C SER A 140 3.19 12.48 0.30
N HIS A 141 3.48 11.23 0.68
CA HIS A 141 3.99 10.90 2.00
C HIS A 141 5.16 9.90 1.93
N PHE A 142 6.33 10.32 2.42
CA PHE A 142 7.56 9.51 2.37
C PHE A 142 7.37 8.06 2.85
N HIS A 143 6.75 7.86 4.02
CA HIS A 143 6.55 6.52 4.59
C HIS A 143 5.70 5.59 3.70
N ARG A 144 4.82 6.16 2.87
CA ARG A 144 3.97 5.43 1.91
C ARG A 144 4.64 5.26 0.56
N ALA A 145 5.43 6.21 0.10
CA ALA A 145 6.23 6.06 -1.13
C ALA A 145 7.22 4.86 -1.06
N LEU A 146 7.63 4.44 0.14
CA LEU A 146 8.44 3.24 0.36
C LEU A 146 7.71 1.91 0.03
N GLU A 147 6.41 1.96 -0.20
CA GLU A 147 5.58 0.77 -0.40
C GLU A 147 5.58 0.28 -1.83
N THR A 148 5.56 1.21 -2.79
CA THR A 148 5.30 0.95 -4.20
C THR A 148 6.15 -0.19 -4.77
N PRO A 149 7.49 -0.27 -4.56
CA PRO A 149 8.26 -1.39 -5.11
C PRO A 149 7.84 -2.76 -4.57
N THR A 150 7.46 -2.84 -3.29
CA THR A 150 7.02 -4.09 -2.65
C THR A 150 5.59 -4.42 -3.07
N THR A 151 4.70 -3.43 -3.12
CA THR A 151 3.33 -3.59 -3.65
C THR A 151 3.34 -4.14 -5.06
N THR A 152 4.16 -3.57 -5.97
CA THR A 152 4.28 -4.05 -7.35
C THR A 152 4.72 -5.52 -7.41
N ARG A 153 5.69 -5.94 -6.57
CA ARG A 153 6.11 -7.35 -6.49
C ARG A 153 4.99 -8.26 -5.97
N ILE A 154 4.26 -7.83 -4.94
CA ILE A 154 3.12 -8.58 -4.39
C ILE A 154 2.03 -8.77 -5.45
N LEU A 155 1.65 -7.70 -6.14
CA LEU A 155 0.64 -7.75 -7.20
C LEU A 155 1.07 -8.67 -8.34
N ARG A 156 2.33 -8.58 -8.79
CA ARG A 156 2.88 -9.49 -9.81
C ARG A 156 2.92 -10.94 -9.35
N ALA A 157 3.16 -11.20 -8.07
CA ALA A 157 3.20 -12.56 -7.53
C ALA A 157 1.79 -13.18 -7.47
N ILE A 158 0.78 -12.40 -7.09
CA ILE A 158 -0.62 -12.84 -6.95
C ILE A 158 -1.30 -12.93 -8.32
N PHE A 159 -1.18 -11.89 -9.15
CA PHE A 159 -1.80 -11.77 -10.46
C PHE A 159 -0.77 -12.09 -11.57
N ASN A 160 -0.28 -13.33 -11.57
CA ASN A 160 0.90 -13.75 -12.34
C ASN A 160 0.60 -14.34 -13.73
N ASP A 161 -0.66 -14.50 -14.11
CA ASP A 161 -1.06 -15.00 -15.43
C ASP A 161 -1.10 -13.84 -16.45
N PRO A 162 -0.11 -13.71 -17.35
CA PRO A 162 0.01 -12.56 -18.25
C PRO A 162 -1.08 -12.50 -19.33
N GLU A 163 -1.77 -13.62 -19.57
CA GLU A 163 -2.92 -13.69 -20.48
C GLU A 163 -4.18 -13.09 -19.86
N LYS A 164 -4.21 -12.92 -18.53
CA LYS A 164 -5.36 -12.39 -17.78
C LYS A 164 -5.08 -11.08 -17.08
N PHE A 165 -3.83 -10.84 -16.68
CA PHE A 165 -3.46 -9.74 -15.81
C PHE A 165 -2.29 -8.93 -16.39
N ALA A 166 -2.37 -7.61 -16.25
CA ALA A 166 -1.27 -6.70 -16.54
C ALA A 166 -0.98 -5.84 -15.29
N VAL A 167 0.23 -5.97 -14.73
CA VAL A 167 0.69 -5.12 -13.61
C VAL A 167 1.74 -4.14 -14.12
N HIS A 168 1.33 -2.88 -14.23
CA HIS A 168 2.13 -1.79 -14.77
C HIS A 168 3.22 -1.32 -13.80
N GLU A 169 4.12 -0.47 -14.30
CA GLU A 169 4.96 0.35 -13.46
C GLU A 169 4.15 1.53 -12.89
N PRO A 170 4.48 2.01 -11.68
CA PRO A 170 3.85 3.19 -11.11
C PRO A 170 4.20 4.45 -11.92
N LEU A 171 3.39 5.49 -11.77
CA LEU A 171 3.75 6.82 -12.26
C LEU A 171 5.03 7.34 -11.61
N PRO A 172 5.79 8.26 -12.26
CA PRO A 172 6.98 8.87 -11.66
C PRO A 172 6.68 9.44 -10.28
N ALA A 173 7.49 9.12 -9.28
CA ALA A 173 7.28 9.54 -7.89
C ALA A 173 7.64 11.02 -7.67
N THR A 174 6.85 11.91 -8.27
CA THR A 174 6.96 13.36 -8.11
C THR A 174 5.63 13.93 -7.65
N ALA A 175 5.67 15.13 -7.05
CA ALA A 175 4.45 15.81 -6.64
C ALA A 175 3.50 16.07 -7.81
N GLN A 176 3.99 16.27 -9.04
CA GLN A 176 3.14 16.53 -10.21
C GLN A 176 2.33 15.30 -10.62
N PHE A 177 2.87 14.10 -10.41
CA PHE A 177 2.23 12.83 -10.74
C PHE A 177 1.78 12.06 -9.49
N GLY A 178 1.43 12.77 -8.41
CA GLY A 178 0.98 12.14 -7.17
C GLY A 178 -0.26 11.27 -7.40
N ASP A 179 -0.15 10.00 -7.07
CA ASP A 179 -1.19 8.99 -7.26
C ASP A 179 -1.41 8.22 -5.95
N GLU A 180 -2.67 8.17 -5.52
CA GLU A 180 -3.12 7.51 -4.28
C GLU A 180 -4.00 6.28 -4.57
N GLY A 181 -4.02 5.79 -5.81
CA GLY A 181 -4.65 4.54 -6.21
C GLY A 181 -6.18 4.53 -6.15
N ALA A 182 -6.75 3.35 -5.91
CA ALA A 182 -8.19 3.13 -5.89
C ALA A 182 -8.97 3.94 -4.84
N ALA A 183 -8.30 4.52 -3.84
CA ALA A 183 -8.92 5.44 -2.88
C ALA A 183 -9.54 6.68 -3.54
N ASN A 184 -9.09 7.02 -4.75
CA ASN A 184 -9.60 8.12 -5.56
C ASN A 184 -10.29 7.65 -6.85
N HIS A 185 -10.67 6.37 -6.90
CA HIS A 185 -11.31 5.73 -8.06
C HIS A 185 -12.68 5.18 -7.67
N MET A 186 -13.62 5.29 -8.59
CA MET A 186 -14.93 4.67 -8.48
C MET A 186 -15.31 4.04 -9.82
N ARG A 187 -16.14 3.00 -9.77
CA ARG A 187 -16.68 2.34 -10.95
C ARG A 187 -18.19 2.17 -10.84
N PHE A 188 -18.92 2.68 -11.83
CA PHE A 188 -20.38 2.51 -11.93
C PHE A 188 -20.70 1.57 -13.09
N ALA A 189 -21.41 0.47 -12.82
CA ALA A 189 -21.81 -0.49 -13.85
C ALA A 189 -23.14 -1.16 -13.50
N ALA A 190 -23.85 -1.63 -14.54
CA ALA A 190 -25.08 -2.40 -14.36
C ALA A 190 -24.83 -3.79 -13.74
N GLY A 191 -23.62 -4.32 -13.90
CA GLY A 191 -23.13 -5.53 -13.24
C GLY A 191 -21.61 -5.62 -13.25
N THR A 192 -21.07 -6.58 -12.53
CA THR A 192 -19.63 -6.83 -12.38
C THR A 192 -18.94 -7.23 -13.69
N ALA A 193 -19.66 -7.87 -14.61
CA ALA A 193 -19.15 -8.34 -15.90
C ALA A 193 -19.46 -7.40 -17.08
N THR A 194 -20.18 -6.31 -16.84
CA THR A 194 -20.59 -5.37 -17.90
C THR A 194 -19.63 -4.19 -17.94
N PRO A 195 -19.36 -3.59 -19.13
CA PRO A 195 -18.60 -2.35 -19.23
C PRO A 195 -19.12 -1.29 -18.24
N GLY A 196 -18.19 -0.63 -17.55
CA GLY A 196 -18.46 0.37 -16.53
C GLY A 196 -18.00 1.77 -16.91
N LEU A 197 -18.51 2.76 -16.18
CA LEU A 197 -17.97 4.11 -16.14
C LEU A 197 -16.97 4.20 -14.98
N GLU A 198 -15.70 4.45 -15.28
CA GLU A 198 -14.67 4.75 -14.29
C GLU A 198 -14.61 6.26 -14.01
N LEU A 199 -14.68 6.64 -12.74
CA LEU A 199 -14.58 8.01 -12.25
C LEU A 199 -13.30 8.18 -11.43
N PHE A 200 -12.44 9.09 -11.87
CA PHE A 200 -11.20 9.46 -11.19
C PHE A 200 -11.38 10.81 -10.51
N VAL A 201 -11.05 10.88 -9.22
CA VAL A 201 -11.13 12.10 -8.41
C VAL A 201 -9.72 12.60 -8.13
N TYR A 202 -9.50 13.90 -8.28
CA TYR A 202 -8.19 14.51 -8.01
C TYR A 202 -8.35 15.79 -7.17
N GLY A 203 -7.34 16.08 -6.34
CA GLY A 203 -7.34 17.26 -5.48
C GLY A 203 -6.76 18.52 -6.14
N ARG A 204 -5.98 18.37 -7.21
CA ARG A 204 -5.36 19.47 -7.96
C ARG A 204 -4.99 19.06 -9.38
N VAL A 205 -4.90 20.04 -10.27
CA VAL A 205 -4.29 19.96 -11.60
C VAL A 205 -3.22 21.03 -11.63
N SER A 206 -1.99 20.67 -11.97
CA SER A 206 -0.86 21.59 -12.13
C SER A 206 -0.44 21.66 -13.58
#